data_AF-A0A1S9B0B9-F1
#
_entry.id   AF-A0A1S9B0B9-F1
#
_cell.length_a   1.000
_cell.length_b   1.000
_cell.length_c   1.000
_cell.angle_alpha   90.00
_cell.angle_beta   90.00
_cell.angle_gamma   90.00
#
_symmetry.space_group_name_H-M   'P 1'
#
loop_
_entity.id
_entity.type
_entity.pdbx_description
1 polymer ?
#
loop_
_entity_poly.entity_id
_entity_poly.type
_entity_poly.pdbx_seq_one_letter_code
_entity_poly.pdbx_strand_id
1 'polypeptide(L)'
;MSTVNRKQHIAQVALQLFGEKGFENASTQQIAKAAGVSEALIFKHFGSKDQLLDFVIRSGYKRIIEENRGWLSEQDPLTFIHAVIDLPVKLVQAEPHFWKLQYRLANVESARQQHERFMQPVPALLEKAFQALGYDEPDKEASLLLLLVEALWKIEANKTDEHVPDMLDFIKRKYQPQ
;
A
#
# COMPACT_ATOMS: atom_id res chain seq x y z
N MET A 1 16.80 25.04 0.08
CA MET A 1 16.02 23.88 0.56
C MET A 1 16.30 23.66 2.03
N SER A 2 15.27 23.55 2.87
CA SER A 2 15.42 23.15 4.28
C SER A 2 15.91 21.70 4.39
N THR A 3 16.52 21.34 5.52
CA THR A 3 17.00 19.97 5.80
C THR A 3 15.88 18.92 5.73
N VAL A 4 14.66 19.28 6.13
CA VAL A 4 13.46 18.43 6.05
C VAL A 4 13.10 18.13 4.59
N ASN A 5 13.10 19.15 3.74
CA ASN A 5 12.80 19.00 2.32
C ASN A 5 13.86 18.12 1.60
N ARG A 6 15.13 18.23 2.01
CA ARG A 6 16.21 17.38 1.48
C ARG A 6 16.11 15.92 1.91
N LYS A 7 15.76 15.65 3.17
CA LYS A 7 15.54 14.27 3.67
C LYS A 7 14.40 13.59 2.91
N GLN A 8 13.29 14.29 2.67
CA GLN A 8 12.16 13.78 1.88
C GLN A 8 12.55 13.54 0.41
N HIS A 9 13.30 14.47 -0.20
CA HIS A 9 13.78 14.29 -1.58
C HIS A 9 14.64 13.03 -1.74
N ILE A 10 15.59 12.79 -0.83
CA ILE A 10 16.41 11.56 -0.86
C ILE A 10 15.52 10.31 -0.74
N ALA A 11 14.54 10.33 0.16
CA ALA A 11 13.61 9.21 0.34
C ALA A 11 12.79 8.94 -0.93
N GLN A 12 12.32 9.98 -1.63
CA GLN A 12 11.57 9.84 -2.87
C GLN A 12 12.43 9.23 -4.00
N VAL A 13 13.68 9.68 -4.14
CA VAL A 13 14.63 9.10 -5.11
C VAL A 13 14.98 7.66 -4.76
N ALA A 14 15.15 7.36 -3.47
CA ALA A 14 15.39 6.00 -2.99
C ALA A 14 14.21 5.08 -3.29
N LEU A 15 12.97 5.54 -3.07
CA LEU A 15 11.75 4.80 -3.42
C LEU A 15 11.74 4.37 -4.89
N GLN A 16 12.02 5.29 -5.81
CA GLN A 16 12.06 5.00 -7.25
C GLN A 16 13.12 3.93 -7.55
N LEU A 17 14.36 4.12 -7.08
CA LEU A 17 15.45 3.19 -7.32
C LEU A 17 15.20 1.81 -6.70
N PHE A 18 14.66 1.73 -5.49
CA PHE A 18 14.26 0.47 -4.88
C PHE A 18 13.14 -0.22 -5.66
N GLY A 19 12.12 0.54 -6.10
CA GLY A 19 11.00 0.02 -6.89
C GLY A 19 11.41 -0.47 -8.30
N GLU A 20 12.44 0.13 -8.89
CA GLU A 20 12.97 -0.28 -10.21
C GLU A 20 13.94 -1.45 -10.09
N LYS A 21 15.03 -1.27 -9.32
CA LYS A 21 16.17 -2.19 -9.28
C LYS A 21 16.07 -3.27 -8.20
N GLY A 22 15.16 -3.09 -7.24
CA GLY A 22 15.11 -3.88 -6.01
C GLY A 22 16.02 -3.29 -4.93
N PHE A 23 15.72 -3.62 -3.67
CA PHE A 23 16.48 -3.10 -2.53
C PHE A 23 17.95 -3.50 -2.60
N GLU A 24 18.28 -4.77 -2.82
CA GLU A 24 19.65 -5.27 -2.86
C GLU A 24 20.52 -4.55 -3.92
N ASN A 25 19.99 -4.36 -5.14
CA ASN A 25 20.77 -3.83 -6.26
C ASN A 25 20.91 -2.30 -6.28
N ALA A 26 20.10 -1.57 -5.52
CA ALA A 26 20.18 -0.11 -5.45
C ALA A 26 21.21 0.32 -4.40
N SER A 27 22.32 0.93 -4.81
CA SER A 27 23.35 1.40 -3.86
C SER A 27 23.08 2.83 -3.36
N THR A 28 23.55 3.15 -2.16
CA THR A 28 23.51 4.52 -1.60
C THR A 28 24.25 5.53 -2.49
N GLN A 29 25.29 5.12 -3.21
CA GLN A 29 25.96 5.93 -4.23
C GLN A 29 25.04 6.28 -5.41
N GLN A 30 24.29 5.30 -5.92
CA GLN A 30 23.33 5.54 -7.00
C GLN A 30 22.23 6.50 -6.56
N ILE A 31 21.71 6.31 -5.33
CA ILE A 31 20.70 7.19 -4.73
C ILE A 31 21.26 8.60 -4.56
N ALA A 32 22.48 8.74 -4.03
CA ALA A 32 23.12 10.05 -3.84
C ALA A 32 23.30 10.79 -5.16
N LYS A 33 23.80 10.09 -6.19
CA LYS A 33 23.97 10.63 -7.54
C LYS A 33 22.63 11.10 -8.13
N ALA A 34 21.58 10.26 -8.03
CA ALA A 34 20.26 10.58 -8.56
C ALA A 34 19.59 11.74 -7.79
N ALA A 35 19.81 11.84 -6.48
CA ALA A 35 19.28 12.91 -5.63
C ALA A 35 20.13 14.20 -5.65
N GLY A 36 21.24 14.23 -6.39
CA GLY A 36 22.14 15.39 -6.44
C GLY A 36 22.77 15.74 -5.09
N VAL A 37 23.06 14.74 -4.24
CA VAL A 37 23.67 14.91 -2.92
C VAL A 37 24.94 14.05 -2.77
N SER A 38 25.72 14.30 -1.72
CA SER A 38 26.81 13.39 -1.36
C SER A 38 26.27 12.14 -0.65
N GLU A 39 26.94 11.02 -0.83
CA GLU A 39 26.59 9.78 -0.12
C GLU A 39 26.71 9.94 1.40
N ALA A 40 27.72 10.68 1.87
CA ALA A 40 27.87 11.02 3.28
C ALA A 40 26.64 11.75 3.87
N LEU A 41 25.91 12.53 3.06
CA LEU A 41 24.69 13.20 3.51
C LEU A 41 23.53 12.21 3.70
N ILE A 42 23.47 11.14 2.92
CA ILE A 42 22.50 10.06 3.12
C ILE A 42 22.78 9.38 4.47
N PHE A 43 24.02 8.97 4.72
CA PHE A 43 24.39 8.37 6.01
C PHE A 43 24.13 9.33 7.18
N LYS A 44 24.37 10.63 7.01
CA LYS A 44 24.03 11.65 8.03
C LYS A 44 22.53 11.71 8.33
N HIS A 45 21.65 11.54 7.35
CA HIS A 45 20.20 11.66 7.53
C HIS A 45 19.51 10.38 8.00
N PHE A 46 20.04 9.23 7.59
CA PHE A 46 19.39 7.94 7.73
C PHE A 46 20.18 6.91 8.51
N GLY A 47 21.51 7.05 8.65
CA GLY A 47 22.38 6.10 9.35
C GLY A 47 22.77 4.88 8.51
N SER A 48 21.81 4.18 7.91
CA SER A 48 22.07 3.05 7.01
C SER A 48 21.10 2.99 5.82
N LYS A 49 21.39 2.09 4.87
CA LYS A 49 20.49 1.80 3.73
C LYS A 49 19.17 1.17 4.19
N ASP A 50 19.22 0.30 5.21
CA ASP A 50 18.03 -0.30 5.83
C ASP A 50 17.16 0.75 6.54
N GLN A 51 17.78 1.68 7.27
CA GLN A 51 17.07 2.77 7.93
C GLN A 51 16.49 3.77 6.91
N LEU A 52 17.15 3.97 5.77
CA LEU A 52 16.58 4.69 4.63
C LEU A 52 15.35 3.95 4.08
N LEU A 53 15.41 2.64 3.90
CA LEU A 53 14.27 1.84 3.44
C LEU A 53 13.09 1.91 4.43
N ASP A 54 13.34 1.72 5.73
CA ASP A 54 12.30 1.83 6.77
C ASP A 54 11.64 3.23 6.74
N PHE A 55 12.45 4.28 6.59
CA PHE A 55 11.93 5.64 6.44
C PHE A 55 11.06 5.80 5.18
N VAL A 56 11.50 5.25 4.04
CA VAL A 56 10.74 5.26 2.78
C VAL A 56 9.38 4.58 2.96
N ILE A 57 9.36 3.37 3.53
CA ILE A 57 8.12 2.59 3.74
C ILE A 57 7.17 3.35 4.68
N ARG A 58 7.67 3.80 5.84
CA ARG A 58 6.84 4.53 6.82
C ARG A 58 6.30 5.84 6.25
N SER A 59 7.12 6.58 5.52
CA SER A 59 6.70 7.84 4.91
C SER A 59 5.67 7.61 3.81
N GLY A 60 5.81 6.53 3.04
CA GLY A 60 4.83 6.12 2.03
C GLY A 60 3.47 5.78 2.64
N TYR A 61 3.43 4.90 3.64
CA TYR A 61 2.18 4.58 4.35
C TYR A 61 1.56 5.80 5.01
N LYS A 62 2.37 6.62 5.70
CA LYS A 62 1.87 7.86 6.33
C LYS A 62 1.20 8.75 5.29
N ARG A 63 1.82 8.96 4.14
CA ARG A 63 1.28 9.78 3.06
C ARG A 63 -0.01 9.19 2.48
N ILE A 64 -0.04 7.89 2.21
CA ILE A 64 -1.24 7.20 1.70
C ILE A 64 -2.40 7.34 2.69
N ILE A 65 -2.14 7.15 3.98
CA ILE A 65 -3.16 7.34 5.03
C ILE A 65 -3.62 8.80 5.08
N GLU A 66 -2.70 9.76 4.95
CA GLU A 66 -3.01 11.20 4.97
C GLU A 66 -3.85 11.65 3.77
N GLU A 67 -3.52 11.18 2.57
CA GLU A 67 -4.23 11.49 1.32
C GLU A 67 -5.60 10.81 1.23
N ASN A 68 -5.78 9.69 1.94
CA ASN A 68 -7.03 8.95 2.01
C ASN A 68 -7.73 9.10 3.36
N ARG A 69 -7.44 10.17 4.11
CA ARG A 69 -8.16 10.49 5.36
C ARG A 69 -9.66 10.59 5.10
N GLY A 70 -10.46 10.01 5.98
CA GLY A 70 -11.92 9.97 5.84
C GLY A 70 -12.43 8.88 4.90
N TRP A 71 -11.56 8.12 4.22
CA TRP A 71 -12.02 6.97 3.45
C TRP A 71 -12.69 5.89 4.34
N LEU A 72 -12.40 5.86 5.64
CA LEU A 72 -13.05 4.99 6.63
C LEU A 72 -14.23 5.65 7.39
N SER A 73 -14.58 6.92 7.15
CA SER A 73 -15.64 7.60 7.93
C SER A 73 -17.04 7.29 7.40
N GLU A 74 -18.02 7.12 8.29
CA GLU A 74 -19.47 6.88 8.06
C GLU A 74 -19.86 6.73 6.58
N GLN A 75 -19.58 5.54 6.03
CA GLN A 75 -20.12 5.11 4.75
C GLN A 75 -21.26 4.12 4.99
N ASP A 76 -22.23 4.16 4.10
CA ASP A 76 -23.17 3.06 3.92
C ASP A 76 -22.42 1.72 3.82
N PRO A 77 -22.88 0.63 4.48
CA PRO A 77 -22.16 -0.64 4.54
C PRO A 77 -21.78 -1.23 3.17
N LEU A 78 -22.68 -1.15 2.19
CA LEU A 78 -22.42 -1.65 0.83
C LEU A 78 -21.34 -0.82 0.14
N THR A 79 -21.43 0.50 0.28
CA THR A 79 -20.43 1.44 -0.24
C THR A 79 -19.05 1.17 0.35
N PHE A 80 -18.97 0.87 1.66
CA PHE A 80 -17.70 0.50 2.30
C PHE A 80 -17.12 -0.79 1.72
N ILE A 81 -17.92 -1.85 1.56
CA ILE A 81 -17.49 -3.11 0.96
C ILE A 81 -16.96 -2.88 -0.46
N HIS A 82 -17.68 -2.11 -1.28
CA HIS A 82 -17.24 -1.77 -2.64
C HIS A 82 -15.93 -0.98 -2.65
N ALA A 83 -15.76 -0.06 -1.69
CA ALA A 83 -14.54 0.72 -1.59
C ALA A 83 -13.34 -0.14 -1.18
N VAL A 84 -13.54 -1.18 -0.35
CA VAL A 84 -12.50 -2.17 -0.03
C VAL A 84 -12.15 -3.03 -1.25
N ILE A 85 -13.12 -3.39 -2.08
CA ILE A 85 -12.88 -4.11 -3.35
C ILE A 85 -12.03 -3.27 -4.31
N ASP A 86 -12.33 -1.97 -4.43
CA ASP A 86 -11.60 -1.04 -5.31
C ASP A 86 -10.21 -0.63 -4.79
N LEU A 87 -9.94 -0.93 -3.52
CA LEU A 87 -8.77 -0.44 -2.81
C LEU A 87 -7.44 -0.74 -3.53
N PRO A 88 -7.17 -1.98 -3.97
CA PRO A 88 -5.89 -2.32 -4.58
C PRO A 88 -5.67 -1.52 -5.86
N VAL A 89 -6.69 -1.44 -6.73
CA VAL A 89 -6.61 -0.71 -7.99
C VAL A 89 -6.38 0.78 -7.73
N LYS A 90 -7.20 1.39 -6.88
CA LYS A 90 -7.11 2.83 -6.59
C LYS A 90 -5.74 3.21 -6.05
N LEU A 91 -5.21 2.46 -5.08
CA LEU A 91 -3.96 2.81 -4.43
C LEU A 91 -2.73 2.44 -5.27
N VAL A 92 -2.74 1.32 -5.99
CA VAL A 92 -1.64 0.97 -6.91
C VAL A 92 -1.55 1.98 -8.05
N GLN A 93 -2.68 2.42 -8.61
CA GLN A 93 -2.67 3.43 -9.66
C GLN A 93 -2.16 4.79 -9.17
N ALA A 94 -2.54 5.21 -7.95
CA ALA A 94 -2.05 6.45 -7.36
C ALA A 94 -0.56 6.40 -7.03
N GLU A 95 -0.06 5.26 -6.53
CA GLU A 95 1.29 5.12 -5.97
C GLU A 95 2.04 3.87 -6.49
N PRO A 96 2.25 3.73 -7.81
CA PRO A 96 2.69 2.48 -8.42
C PRO A 96 4.08 2.03 -7.94
N HIS A 97 5.01 2.96 -7.77
CA HIS A 97 6.36 2.64 -7.28
C HIS A 97 6.36 2.15 -5.83
N PHE A 98 5.48 2.70 -4.99
CA PHE A 98 5.35 2.31 -3.60
C PHE A 98 4.80 0.90 -3.47
N TRP A 99 3.68 0.60 -4.13
CA TRP A 99 3.06 -0.72 -4.02
C TRP A 99 3.89 -1.81 -4.69
N LYS A 100 4.59 -1.50 -5.79
CA LYS A 100 5.59 -2.40 -6.36
C LYS A 100 6.73 -2.70 -5.39
N LEU A 101 7.24 -1.69 -4.69
CA LEU A 101 8.27 -1.87 -3.66
C LEU A 101 7.74 -2.69 -2.48
N GLN A 102 6.57 -2.34 -1.94
CA GLN A 102 5.93 -3.05 -0.83
C GLN A 102 5.78 -4.53 -1.17
N TYR A 103 5.28 -4.86 -2.36
CA TYR A 103 5.10 -6.24 -2.80
C TYR A 103 6.41 -7.01 -2.86
N ARG A 104 7.46 -6.41 -3.43
CA ARG A 104 8.81 -7.00 -3.48
C ARG A 104 9.40 -7.26 -2.09
N LEU A 105 8.93 -6.51 -1.10
CA LEU A 105 9.36 -6.62 0.30
C LEU A 105 8.36 -7.37 1.17
N ALA A 106 7.35 -8.05 0.61
CA ALA A 106 6.33 -8.75 1.40
C ALA A 106 6.93 -9.81 2.35
N ASN A 107 8.08 -10.39 2.00
CA ASN A 107 8.82 -11.34 2.84
C ASN A 107 9.75 -10.67 3.88
N VAL A 108 9.90 -9.35 3.84
CA VAL A 108 10.66 -8.59 4.82
C VAL A 108 9.73 -8.22 5.97
N GLU A 109 10.08 -8.67 7.18
CA GLU A 109 9.22 -8.55 8.35
C GLU A 109 8.73 -7.12 8.61
N SER A 110 9.63 -6.13 8.55
CA SER A 110 9.29 -4.73 8.79
C SER A 110 8.28 -4.20 7.76
N ALA A 111 8.42 -4.54 6.49
CA ALA A 111 7.51 -4.12 5.43
C ALA A 111 6.13 -4.80 5.59
N ARG A 112 6.13 -6.10 5.92
CA ARG A 112 4.91 -6.86 6.23
C ARG A 112 4.15 -6.25 7.41
N GLN A 113 4.83 -6.01 8.53
CA GLN A 113 4.22 -5.41 9.72
C GLN A 113 3.60 -4.02 9.44
N GLN A 114 4.23 -3.21 8.58
CA GLN A 114 3.65 -1.92 8.19
C GLN A 114 2.39 -2.08 7.34
N HIS A 115 2.37 -3.07 6.43
CA HIS A 115 1.17 -3.40 5.65
C HIS A 115 0.03 -3.91 6.54
N GLU A 116 0.34 -4.81 7.47
CA GLU A 116 -0.62 -5.32 8.46
C GLU A 116 -1.21 -4.18 9.28
N ARG A 117 -0.40 -3.22 9.74
CA ARG A 117 -0.88 -2.04 10.47
C ARG A 117 -1.78 -1.16 9.61
N PHE A 118 -1.47 -1.01 8.32
CA PHE A 118 -2.31 -0.26 7.38
C PHE A 118 -3.68 -0.90 7.21
N MET A 119 -3.73 -2.23 7.10
CA MET A 119 -4.99 -2.98 6.93
C MET A 119 -5.71 -3.29 8.24
N GLN A 120 -5.08 -3.09 9.40
CA GLN A 120 -5.60 -3.50 10.72
C GLN A 120 -7.05 -3.10 11.02
N PRO A 121 -7.55 -1.90 10.64
CA PRO A 121 -8.94 -1.52 10.90
C PRO A 121 -9.96 -2.24 10.02
N VAL A 122 -9.56 -2.73 8.85
CA VAL A 122 -10.47 -3.18 7.78
C VAL A 122 -11.29 -4.43 8.15
N PRO A 123 -10.71 -5.51 8.72
CA PRO A 123 -11.47 -6.74 9.01
C PRO A 123 -12.69 -6.49 9.91
N ALA A 124 -12.51 -5.77 11.02
CA ALA A 124 -13.59 -5.50 11.96
C ALA A 124 -14.67 -4.55 11.38
N LEU A 125 -14.28 -3.66 10.46
CA LEU A 125 -15.23 -2.78 9.76
C LEU A 125 -16.02 -3.55 8.70
N LEU A 126 -15.37 -4.49 7.99
CA LEU A 126 -16.05 -5.35 7.03
C LEU A 126 -17.06 -6.26 7.71
N GLU A 127 -16.69 -6.90 8.82
CA GLU A 127 -17.60 -7.74 9.60
C GLU A 127 -18.84 -6.96 10.04
N LYS A 128 -18.66 -5.73 10.55
CA LYS A 128 -19.78 -4.84 10.89
C LYS A 128 -20.63 -4.47 9.67
N ALA A 129 -20.00 -4.23 8.52
CA ALA A 129 -20.71 -3.90 7.30
C ALA A 129 -21.57 -5.08 6.80
N PHE A 130 -21.00 -6.28 6.75
CA PHE A 130 -21.72 -7.51 6.39
C PHE A 130 -22.85 -7.82 7.39
N GLN A 131 -22.62 -7.62 8.69
CA GLN A 131 -23.65 -7.77 9.71
C GLN A 131 -24.81 -6.78 9.50
N ALA A 132 -24.50 -5.51 9.19
CA ALA A 132 -25.52 -4.49 8.94
C ALA A 132 -26.35 -4.77 7.67
N LEU A 133 -25.78 -5.47 6.69
CA LEU A 133 -26.48 -5.92 5.48
C LEU A 133 -27.23 -7.25 5.65
N GLY A 134 -27.14 -7.89 6.81
CA GLY A 134 -27.88 -9.12 7.12
C GLY A 134 -27.27 -10.41 6.57
N TYR A 135 -25.97 -10.46 6.31
CA TYR A 135 -25.29 -11.70 5.93
C TYR A 135 -25.23 -12.68 7.10
N ASP A 136 -25.43 -13.98 6.82
CA ASP A 136 -25.49 -15.04 7.84
C ASP A 136 -24.14 -15.26 8.57
N GLU A 137 -23.02 -15.17 7.85
CA GLU A 137 -21.67 -15.43 8.37
C GLU A 137 -20.72 -14.23 8.07
N PRO A 138 -20.92 -13.08 8.74
CA PRO A 138 -20.26 -11.82 8.38
C PRO A 138 -18.73 -11.85 8.55
N ASP A 139 -18.23 -12.63 9.51
CA ASP A 139 -16.80 -12.84 9.76
C ASP A 139 -16.13 -13.62 8.62
N LYS A 140 -16.83 -14.63 8.08
CA LYS A 140 -16.33 -15.42 6.95
C LYS A 140 -16.40 -14.64 5.64
N GLU A 141 -17.44 -13.84 5.43
CA GLU A 141 -17.53 -12.96 4.24
C GLU A 141 -16.43 -11.89 4.27
N ALA A 142 -16.16 -11.29 5.44
CA ALA A 142 -15.03 -10.39 5.61
C ALA A 142 -13.69 -11.09 5.29
N SER A 143 -13.49 -12.29 5.82
CA SER A 143 -12.27 -13.08 5.57
C SER A 143 -12.11 -13.46 4.09
N LEU A 144 -13.19 -13.91 3.44
CA LEU A 144 -13.20 -14.23 2.02
C LEU A 144 -12.87 -13.00 1.16
N LEU A 145 -13.50 -11.86 1.44
CA LEU A 145 -13.22 -10.63 0.72
C LEU A 145 -11.76 -10.19 0.90
N LEU A 146 -11.20 -10.31 2.10
CA LEU A 146 -9.79 -9.96 2.33
C LEU A 146 -8.83 -10.87 1.56
N LEU A 147 -9.12 -12.17 1.42
CA LEU A 147 -8.35 -13.08 0.57
C LEU A 147 -8.39 -12.65 -0.91
N LEU A 148 -9.56 -12.22 -1.40
CA LEU A 148 -9.70 -11.69 -2.76
C LEU A 148 -8.93 -10.38 -2.94
N VAL A 149 -9.02 -9.47 -1.97
CA VAL A 149 -8.29 -8.18 -1.97
C VAL A 149 -6.78 -8.40 -1.95
N GLU A 150 -6.28 -9.36 -1.17
CA GLU A 150 -4.87 -9.74 -1.15
C GLU A 150 -4.39 -10.23 -2.54
N ALA A 151 -5.20 -11.05 -3.22
CA ALA A 151 -4.90 -11.47 -4.58
C ALA A 151 -4.88 -10.29 -5.57
N LEU A 152 -5.82 -9.34 -5.45
CA LEU A 152 -5.89 -8.15 -6.29
C LEU A 152 -4.67 -7.23 -6.09
N TRP A 153 -4.17 -7.06 -4.87
CA TRP A 153 -2.91 -6.33 -4.60
C TRP A 153 -1.74 -6.89 -5.41
N LYS A 154 -1.62 -8.23 -5.45
CA LYS A 154 -0.56 -8.91 -6.18
C LYS A 154 -0.70 -8.71 -7.69
N ILE A 155 -1.91 -8.83 -8.22
CA ILE A 155 -2.17 -8.67 -9.65
C ILE A 155 -1.87 -7.25 -10.10
N GLU A 156 -2.40 -6.25 -9.38
CA GLU A 156 -2.23 -4.83 -9.71
C GLU A 156 -0.77 -4.37 -9.59
N ALA A 157 -0.07 -4.74 -8.51
CA ALA A 157 1.32 -4.34 -8.31
C ALA A 157 2.28 -4.87 -9.39
N ASN A 158 1.91 -5.96 -10.06
CA ASN A 158 2.71 -6.57 -11.14
C ASN A 158 2.11 -6.35 -12.54
N LYS A 159 0.91 -5.77 -12.65
CA LYS A 159 0.14 -5.64 -13.89
C LYS A 159 0.05 -6.96 -14.67
N THR A 160 -0.29 -8.03 -13.96
CA THR A 160 -0.26 -9.40 -14.53
C THR A 160 -1.55 -9.84 -15.20
N ASP A 161 -2.62 -9.05 -15.12
CA ASP A 161 -3.91 -9.36 -15.72
C ASP A 161 -4.62 -8.07 -16.18
N GLU A 162 -5.15 -8.08 -17.40
CA GLU A 162 -5.92 -6.96 -17.97
C GLU A 162 -7.42 -7.04 -17.62
N HIS A 163 -7.90 -8.18 -17.11
CA HIS A 163 -9.31 -8.41 -16.78
C HIS A 163 -9.70 -8.02 -15.35
N VAL A 164 -8.81 -7.34 -14.61
CA VAL A 164 -9.10 -6.91 -13.24
C VAL A 164 -10.39 -6.07 -13.15
N PRO A 165 -10.69 -5.13 -14.06
CA PRO A 165 -11.95 -4.37 -14.00
C PRO A 165 -13.20 -5.26 -14.01
N ASP A 166 -13.24 -6.26 -14.88
CA ASP A 166 -14.38 -7.19 -14.99
C ASP A 166 -14.53 -8.02 -13.70
N MET A 167 -13.41 -8.41 -13.09
CA MET A 167 -13.40 -9.13 -11.82
C MET A 167 -13.91 -8.27 -10.67
N LEU A 168 -13.52 -6.99 -10.59
CA LEU A 168 -14.04 -6.06 -9.57
C LEU A 168 -15.56 -5.92 -9.68
N ASP A 169 -16.08 -5.74 -10.89
CA ASP A 169 -17.53 -5.63 -11.13
C ASP A 169 -18.27 -6.92 -10.79
N PHE A 170 -17.67 -8.08 -11.07
CA PHE A 170 -18.21 -9.37 -10.65
C PHE A 170 -18.28 -9.49 -9.12
N ILE A 171 -17.19 -9.17 -8.40
CA ILE A 171 -17.15 -9.25 -6.93
C ILE A 171 -18.14 -8.26 -6.30
N LYS A 172 -18.24 -7.03 -6.82
CA LYS A 172 -19.22 -6.05 -6.32
C LYS A 172 -20.66 -6.52 -6.46
N ARG A 173 -21.00 -7.16 -7.58
CA ARG A 173 -22.34 -7.75 -7.81
C ARG A 173 -22.63 -8.90 -6.86
N LYS A 174 -21.64 -9.74 -6.53
CA LYS A 174 -21.81 -10.81 -5.52
C LYS A 174 -22.27 -10.26 -4.17
N TYR A 175 -21.81 -9.07 -3.79
CA TYR A 175 -22.13 -8.46 -2.49
C TYR A 175 -23.28 -7.45 -2.51
N GLN A 176 -24.10 -7.43 -3.56
CA GLN A 176 -25.34 -6.66 -3.52
C GLN A 176 -26.35 -7.39 -2.60
N PRO A 177 -27.07 -6.64 -1.72
CA PRO A 177 -28.19 -7.21 -0.98
C PRO A 177 -29.22 -7.80 -1.95
N GLN A 178 -29.74 -8.99 -1.62
CA GLN A 178 -30.82 -9.63 -2.39
C GLN A 178 -32.20 -9.09 -1.99
#